data_AF-K1UHH8-F1
#
_entry.id   AF-K1UHH8-F1
#
_cell.length_a   1.000
_cell.length_b   1.000
_cell.length_c   1.000
_cell.angle_alpha   90.00
_cell.angle_beta   90.00
_cell.angle_gamma   90.00
#
_symmetry.space_group_name_H-M   'P 1'
#
loop_
_entity.id
_entity.type
_entity.pdbx_description
1 polymer ?
#
loop_
_entity_poly.entity_id
_entity_poly.type
_entity_poly.pdbx_seq_one_letter_code
_entity_poly.pdbx_strand_id
1 'polypeptide(L)' 'MKIRFILIAVCFLFSLPGQADEGMWMLGNLNKQTRQTMKELGLQMSVNKL' A
#
# COMPACT_ATOMS: atom_id res chain seq x y z
N MET A 1 -20.52 8.89 29.18
CA MET A 1 -19.11 8.49 28.95
C MET A 1 -18.97 7.27 28.03
N LYS A 2 -19.68 6.15 28.26
CA LYS A 2 -19.61 4.91 27.45
C LYS A 2 -19.87 5.10 25.94
N ILE A 3 -20.87 5.89 25.56
CA ILE A 3 -21.21 6.15 24.15
C ILE A 3 -20.06 6.83 23.38
N ARG A 4 -19.31 7.73 24.02
CA ARG A 4 -18.17 8.40 23.38
C ARG A 4 -17.08 7.39 23.01
N PHE A 5 -16.81 6.42 23.88
CA PHE A 5 -15.85 5.34 23.59
C PHE A 5 -16.31 4.42 22.47
N ILE A 6 -17.61 4.11 22.41
CA ILE A 6 -18.18 3.29 21.32
C ILE A 6 -18.02 4.01 19.98
N LEU A 7 -18.35 5.30 19.91
CA LEU A 7 -18.19 6.10 18.69
C LEU A 7 -16.74 6.15 18.22
N ILE A 8 -15.79 6.35 19.14
CA ILE A 8 -14.36 6.37 18.82
C ILE A 8 -13.91 5.01 18.25
N ALA A 9 -14.30 3.89 18.89
CA ALA A 9 -13.94 2.55 18.42
C ALA A 9 -14.50 2.26 17.01
N VAL A 10 -15.74 2.66 16.76
CA VAL A 10 -16.39 2.53 15.45
C VAL A 10 -15.67 3.37 14.40
N CYS A 11 -15.31 4.62 14.70
CA CYS A 11 -14.55 5.47 13.79
C CYS A 11 -13.19 4.85 13.41
N PHE A 12 -12.48 4.23 14.36
CA PHE A 12 -11.21 3.55 14.08
C PHE A 12 -11.39 2.31 13.21
N LEU A 13 -12.44 1.52 13.43
CA LEU A 13 -12.76 0.34 12.62
C LEU A 13 -13.09 0.70 11.16
N PHE A 14 -13.78 1.82 10.93
CA PHE A 14 -14.13 2.29 9.58
C PHE A 14 -12.99 3.05 8.87
N SER A 15 -12.02 3.59 9.62
CA SER A 15 -10.85 4.29 9.07
C SER A 15 -9.72 3.35 8.61
N LEU A 16 -9.97 2.05 8.57
CA LEU A 16 -9.00 1.01 8.22
C LEU A 16 -9.07 0.48 6.77
N PRO A 17 -9.43 1.24 5.70
CA PRO A 17 -9.02 0.85 4.37
C PRO A 17 -7.54 1.21 4.24
N GLY A 18 -6.65 0.32 4.68
CA GLY A 18 -5.23 0.34 4.31
C GLY A 18 -5.09 -0.01 2.83
N GLN A 19 -5.70 0.78 1.95
CA GLN A 19 -5.42 0.71 0.52
C GLN A 19 -4.12 1.47 0.31
N ALA A 20 -3.08 0.75 -0.07
CA ALA A 20 -1.89 1.40 -0.59
C ALA A 20 -2.33 2.32 -1.73
N ASP A 21 -1.89 3.58 -1.69
CA ASP A 21 -2.20 4.52 -2.76
C ASP A 21 -1.84 3.90 -4.12
N GLU A 22 -2.61 4.23 -5.15
CA GLU A 22 -2.33 3.74 -6.50
C GLU A 22 -0.88 4.10 -6.89
N GLY A 23 -0.02 3.08 -7.02
CA GLY A 23 1.41 3.24 -7.29
C GLY A 23 2.35 2.98 -6.10
N MET A 24 1.86 2.74 -4.89
CA MET A 24 2.66 2.31 -3.74
C MET A 24 2.80 0.78 -3.70
N TRP A 25 3.77 0.25 -4.43
CA TRP A 25 4.03 -1.18 -4.49
C TRP A 25 4.95 -1.63 -3.35
N MET A 26 4.59 -2.71 -2.65
CA MET A 26 5.54 -3.39 -1.76
C MET A 26 6.66 -4.02 -2.59
N LEU A 27 7.87 -3.47 -2.46
CA LEU A 27 9.06 -3.88 -3.21
C LEU A 27 9.40 -5.38 -3.04
N GLY A 28 9.10 -5.95 -1.87
CA GLY A 28 9.32 -7.36 -1.56
C GLY A 28 8.38 -8.34 -2.29
N ASN A 29 7.27 -7.87 -2.87
CA ASN A 29 6.27 -8.73 -3.54
C ASN A 29 5.92 -8.28 -4.96
N LEU A 30 6.85 -7.58 -5.62
CA LEU A 30 6.69 -7.17 -7.02
C LEU A 30 6.63 -8.40 -7.94
N ASN A 31 5.43 -8.70 -8.45
CA ASN A 31 5.21 -9.72 -9.47
C ASN A 31 5.98 -9.38 -10.76
N LYS A 32 6.28 -10.40 -11.58
CA LYS A 32 7.05 -10.28 -12.83
C LYS A 32 6.47 -9.22 -13.78
N GLN A 33 5.15 -9.12 -13.84
CA GLN A 33 4.45 -8.12 -14.65
C GLN A 33 4.71 -6.69 -14.17
N THR A 34 4.63 -6.42 -12.86
CA THR A 34 4.92 -5.09 -12.30
C THR A 34 6.37 -4.68 -12.52
N ARG A 35 7.30 -5.64 -12.44
CA ARG A 35 8.72 -5.38 -12.76
C ARG A 35 8.93 -5.01 -14.22
N GLN A 36 8.20 -5.63 -15.15
CA GLN A 36 8.24 -5.28 -16.57
C GLN A 36 7.67 -3.88 -16.79
N THR A 37 6.51 -3.58 -16.22
CA THR A 37 5.90 -2.25 -16.31
C THR A 37 6.81 -1.16 -15.73
N MET A 38 7.47 -1.39 -14.59
CA MET A 38 8.44 -0.44 -14.04
C MET A 38 9.64 -0.21 -14.98
N LYS A 39 10.13 -1.28 -15.62
CA LYS A 39 11.23 -1.18 -16.60
C LYS A 39 10.79 -0.40 -17.85
N GLU A 40 9.58 -0.62 -18.34
CA GLU A 40 8.99 0.09 -19.48
C GLU A 40 8.76 1.57 -19.19
N LEU A 41 8.38 1.91 -17.95
CA LEU A 41 8.23 3.29 -17.47
C LEU A 41 9.57 4.01 -17.20
N GLY A 42 10.71 3.39 -17.51
CA GLY A 42 12.02 4.03 -17.43
C GLY A 42 12.75 3.85 -16.10
N LEU A 43 12.25 3.00 -15.20
CA LEU A 43 12.95 2.66 -13.96
C LEU A 43 14.17 1.77 -14.28
N GLN A 44 15.34 2.39 -14.55
CA GLN A 44 16.61 1.70 -14.78
C GLN A 44 17.29 1.21 -13.48
N MET A 45 16.52 0.76 -12.48
CA MET A 45 17.08 0.26 -11.23
C MET A 45 16.86 -1.25 -11.14
N SER A 46 17.94 -2.03 -11.01
CA SER A 46 17.84 -3.47 -10.79
C SER A 46 17.14 -3.72 -9.46
N VAL A 47 16.03 -4.46 -9.46
CA VAL A 47 15.25 -4.82 -8.24
C VAL A 47 16.12 -5.53 -7.18
N ASN A 48 17.27 -6.09 -7.58
CA ASN A 48 18.25 -6.72 -6.69
C ASN A 48 19.24 -5.74 -6.00
N LYS A 49 19.14 -4.43 -6.24
CA LYS A 49 19.99 -3.40 -5.60
C LYS A 49 19.25 -2.58 -4.53
N LEU A 50 18.01 -2.95 -4.21
CA LEU A 50 17.23 -2.36 -3.13
C LEU A 50 17.24 -3.30 -1.92
#